data_AF-A0A8J8Y2I6-F1
#
_entry.id   AF-A0A8J8Y2I6-F1
#
_cell.length_a   1.000
_cell.length_b   1.000
_cell.length_c   1.000
_cell.angle_alpha   90.00
_cell.angle_beta   90.00
_cell.angle_gamma   90.00
#
_symmetry.space_group_name_H-M   'P 1'
#
loop_
_entity.id
_entity.type
_entity.pdbx_description
1 polymer ?
#
loop_
_entity_poly.entity_id
_entity_poly.type
_entity_poly.pdbx_seq_one_letter_code
_entity_poly.pdbx_strand_id
1 'polypeptide(L)'
;MEGLYLTSMKHKSIWKKEKEGMLSKHKIKGTDQQVIFFVDNDQQGMQYDMDVNANGNKEQEIELDDDDALQHELEALEDDIQDYGVYADAINVVLEEEELPDSDEEENDANANEPINARELTNPQRRAIYELLLTKSLDGYLEKGSTRVVAEVFNVSIRTVQRIWKRAQLCIAHGVQINVDSRKRYNCGRKKVEIDLSVVAAIPLRQRSTIRSLADALGVPKSTLHRLFKEGHLQRHSNSLKPYLKEANKKERLRWCVGMLDHRTLPNNPKFIEMENIIHIDEKWFNATKKDKTYYLHPLEPEPYKTVQNKNAIEQVMFLSAVARPRFDDEVGQMGLDIRLVNQPPNSPDMNCLDLGFFASLQSLTSTRVSSNMEELIENIHKEYNDYNPNTLNRVFVTLQSCYIEVMKASGGNKYKIPHMNKERLEALGILPKVLCCDHQLYERAVQLLVD
;
A
#
# COMPACT_ATOMS: atom_id res chain seq x y z
N MET A 1 -48.17 -20.09 11.74
CA MET A 1 -47.20 -19.33 12.58
C MET A 1 -46.08 -20.30 12.91
N GLU A 2 -45.17 -20.50 11.97
CA GLU A 2 -43.93 -21.22 12.21
C GLU A 2 -42.86 -20.16 12.49
N GLY A 3 -42.44 -20.09 13.75
CA GLY A 3 -41.39 -19.19 14.20
C GLY A 3 -40.04 -19.69 13.68
N LEU A 4 -39.34 -18.85 12.95
CA LEU A 4 -37.92 -19.02 12.66
C LEU A 4 -37.15 -18.83 13.98
N TYR A 5 -36.74 -19.94 14.58
CA TYR A 5 -35.80 -19.92 15.70
C TYR A 5 -34.38 -19.67 15.16
N LEU A 6 -33.83 -18.47 15.39
CA LEU A 6 -32.39 -18.23 15.25
C LEU A 6 -31.67 -18.88 16.44
N THR A 7 -31.25 -20.13 16.29
CA THR A 7 -30.32 -20.77 17.22
C THR A 7 -28.96 -20.08 17.16
N SER A 8 -28.55 -19.47 18.28
CA SER A 8 -27.18 -19.17 18.73
C SER A 8 -26.17 -18.73 17.64
N MET A 9 -25.91 -17.43 17.55
CA MET A 9 -24.85 -16.84 16.72
C MET A 9 -23.44 -17.20 17.23
N LYS A 10 -23.05 -18.47 17.01
CA LYS A 10 -21.63 -18.88 16.92
C LYS A 10 -21.18 -19.11 15.47
N HIS A 11 -22.04 -18.90 14.47
CA HIS A 11 -21.74 -19.24 13.08
C HIS A 11 -22.13 -18.13 12.09
N LYS A 12 -21.10 -17.67 11.36
CA LYS A 12 -21.14 -17.02 10.05
C LYS A 12 -22.17 -17.71 9.14
N SER A 13 -23.10 -16.96 8.52
CA SER A 13 -24.18 -17.50 7.67
C SER A 13 -24.22 -16.83 6.29
N ILE A 14 -24.54 -17.58 5.23
CA ILE A 14 -24.68 -17.14 3.83
C ILE A 14 -26.03 -17.64 3.27
N TRP A 15 -26.74 -16.81 2.50
CA TRP A 15 -28.02 -17.16 1.86
C TRP A 15 -27.95 -17.05 0.33
N LYS A 16 -28.57 -18.01 -0.39
CA LYS A 16 -28.61 -18.10 -1.86
C LYS A 16 -29.93 -17.55 -2.42
N LYS A 17 -29.90 -16.89 -3.58
CA LYS A 17 -31.09 -16.57 -4.38
C LYS A 17 -30.97 -17.17 -5.77
N GLU A 18 -31.78 -18.19 -6.06
CA GLU A 18 -31.99 -18.71 -7.42
C GLU A 18 -33.14 -17.95 -8.12
N LYS A 19 -33.11 -17.91 -9.44
CA LYS A 19 -33.86 -16.94 -10.27
C LYS A 19 -35.39 -17.16 -10.33
N GLU A 20 -35.97 -18.07 -9.54
CA GLU A 20 -37.40 -18.35 -9.54
C GLU A 20 -37.96 -18.42 -8.10
N GLY A 21 -38.81 -17.46 -7.74
CA GLY A 21 -39.77 -17.62 -6.63
C GLY A 21 -39.41 -17.04 -5.25
N MET A 22 -40.09 -15.93 -4.92
CA MET A 22 -40.43 -15.42 -3.56
C MET A 22 -39.33 -15.05 -2.55
N LEU A 23 -38.90 -13.79 -2.64
CA LEU A 23 -39.03 -12.80 -1.55
C LEU A 23 -39.25 -11.45 -2.23
N SER A 24 -40.47 -10.91 -2.11
CA SER A 24 -40.84 -9.68 -2.81
C SER A 24 -40.05 -8.51 -2.25
N LYS A 25 -39.37 -7.79 -3.14
CA LYS A 25 -38.76 -6.49 -2.86
C LYS A 25 -39.81 -5.56 -2.25
N HIS A 26 -39.66 -5.18 -0.99
CA HIS A 26 -40.02 -3.83 -0.58
C HIS A 26 -38.79 -2.96 -0.78
N LYS A 27 -38.52 -2.64 -2.05
CA LYS A 27 -37.58 -1.59 -2.42
C LYS A 27 -38.27 -0.28 -2.05
N ILE A 28 -37.95 0.29 -0.88
CA ILE A 28 -38.30 1.69 -0.62
C ILE A 28 -37.59 2.48 -1.72
N LYS A 29 -38.37 3.14 -2.58
CA LYS A 29 -37.84 3.91 -3.70
C LYS A 29 -36.89 4.98 -3.14
N GLY A 30 -35.60 4.90 -3.50
CA GLY A 30 -34.73 6.07 -3.55
C GLY A 30 -33.57 6.16 -2.57
N THR A 31 -33.25 5.14 -1.79
CA THR A 31 -32.04 5.15 -0.95
C THR A 31 -31.23 3.87 -1.10
N ASP A 32 -30.00 3.99 -1.61
CA ASP A 32 -28.94 2.97 -1.46
C ASP A 32 -28.48 2.99 0.00
N GLN A 33 -29.38 2.60 0.90
CA GLN A 33 -29.14 2.50 2.34
C GLN A 33 -28.86 1.04 2.68
N GLN A 34 -27.65 0.77 3.11
CA GLN A 34 -27.24 -0.51 3.67
C GLN A 34 -27.73 -0.64 5.11
N VAL A 35 -27.90 -1.87 5.58
CA VAL A 35 -28.55 -2.17 6.85
C VAL A 35 -27.56 -2.75 7.85
N ILE A 36 -27.55 -2.21 9.05
CA ILE A 36 -26.77 -2.66 10.19
C ILE A 36 -27.73 -3.11 11.29
N PHE A 37 -27.39 -4.20 11.97
CA PHE A 37 -28.12 -4.65 13.16
C PHE A 37 -27.41 -4.20 14.43
N PHE A 38 -28.17 -3.61 15.36
CA PHE A 38 -27.77 -3.42 16.74
C PHE A 38 -28.39 -4.53 17.59
N VAL A 39 -27.60 -5.11 18.48
CA VAL A 39 -28.08 -6.05 19.51
C VAL A 39 -28.04 -5.35 20.86
N ASP A 40 -29.21 -5.04 21.43
CA ASP A 40 -29.29 -4.44 22.77
C ASP A 40 -29.28 -5.55 23.84
N ASN A 41 -28.37 -5.41 24.83
CA ASN A 41 -28.30 -6.27 26.01
C ASN A 41 -28.89 -5.52 27.22
N ASP A 42 -30.22 -5.41 27.30
CA ASP A 42 -30.87 -4.88 28.49
C ASP A 42 -31.20 -6.01 29.47
N GLN A 43 -30.28 -6.30 30.40
CA GLN A 43 -30.61 -6.76 31.76
C GLN A 43 -29.58 -6.24 32.76
N GLN A 44 -29.86 -5.08 33.35
CA GLN A 44 -29.30 -4.71 34.66
C GLN A 44 -29.92 -5.62 35.73
N GLY A 45 -29.07 -6.34 36.45
CA GLY A 45 -29.42 -6.93 37.74
C GLY A 45 -29.07 -8.41 37.85
N MET A 46 -27.80 -8.72 38.12
CA MET A 46 -27.43 -9.85 38.97
C MET A 46 -26.12 -9.53 39.69
N GLN A 47 -26.25 -9.38 41.01
CA GLN A 47 -25.21 -9.22 42.01
C GLN A 47 -24.44 -10.52 42.20
N TYR A 48 -23.11 -10.50 42.10
CA TYR A 48 -22.27 -11.51 42.73
C TYR A 48 -20.98 -10.94 43.31
N ASP A 49 -20.63 -11.53 44.44
CA ASP A 49 -19.72 -11.07 45.47
C ASP A 49 -18.24 -11.10 45.09
N MET A 50 -17.53 -10.27 45.83
CA MET A 50 -16.08 -10.17 45.91
C MET A 50 -15.49 -11.49 46.41
N ASP A 51 -14.57 -12.10 45.67
CA ASP A 51 -13.59 -12.99 46.27
C ASP A 51 -12.20 -12.79 45.66
N VAL A 52 -11.29 -12.50 46.57
CA VAL A 52 -9.88 -12.22 46.37
C VAL A 52 -9.17 -13.55 46.23
N ASN A 53 -8.39 -13.76 45.15
CA ASN A 53 -7.24 -14.63 45.30
C ASN A 53 -6.08 -14.26 44.36
N ALA A 54 -4.97 -13.95 45.03
CA ALA A 54 -3.66 -13.74 44.45
C ALA A 54 -3.04 -15.09 44.07
N ASN A 55 -2.36 -15.12 42.92
CA ASN A 55 -1.23 -15.97 42.53
C ASN A 55 -0.99 -15.64 41.05
N GLY A 56 0.17 -15.24 40.54
CA GLY A 56 1.55 -15.52 40.93
C GLY A 56 2.28 -15.77 39.60
N ASN A 57 3.15 -14.84 39.21
CA ASN A 57 3.90 -14.79 37.96
C ASN A 57 4.51 -16.13 37.51
N LYS A 58 4.60 -16.34 36.19
CA LYS A 58 5.85 -16.76 35.52
C LYS A 58 5.95 -16.13 34.12
N GLU A 59 6.93 -15.24 33.99
CA GLU A 59 7.49 -14.78 32.72
C GLU A 59 8.27 -15.93 32.08
N GLN A 60 8.15 -16.10 30.76
CA GLN A 60 9.09 -16.88 29.96
C GLN A 60 9.59 -15.98 28.82
N GLU A 61 10.85 -15.60 28.93
CA GLU A 61 11.68 -15.07 27.86
C GLU A 61 11.82 -16.12 26.75
N ILE A 62 11.66 -15.69 25.50
CA ILE A 62 12.11 -16.46 24.33
C ILE A 62 13.03 -15.53 23.52
N GLU A 63 14.26 -16.00 23.34
CA GLU A 63 15.34 -15.38 22.56
C GLU A 63 14.95 -15.29 21.07
N LEU A 64 15.33 -14.17 20.45
CA LEU A 64 15.13 -13.84 19.03
C LEU A 64 16.34 -14.31 18.22
N ASP A 65 16.14 -15.10 17.17
CA ASP A 65 17.14 -15.39 16.14
C ASP A 65 17.03 -14.37 14.99
N ASP A 66 18.12 -13.65 14.72
CA ASP A 66 18.20 -12.44 13.88
C ASP A 66 18.17 -12.67 12.35
N ASP A 67 17.87 -13.88 11.85
CA ASP A 67 17.94 -14.20 10.40
C ASP A 67 16.58 -14.20 9.66
N ASP A 68 15.43 -14.14 10.35
CA ASP A 68 14.08 -14.06 9.72
C ASP A 68 13.63 -12.62 9.40
N ALA A 69 14.37 -11.61 9.85
CA ALA A 69 13.98 -10.20 9.71
C ALA A 69 14.06 -9.67 8.25
N LEU A 70 14.88 -10.28 7.40
CA LEU A 70 15.08 -9.84 6.02
C LEU A 70 14.13 -10.51 5.02
N GLN A 71 13.66 -11.72 5.32
CA GLN A 71 12.64 -12.41 4.50
C GLN A 71 11.26 -11.74 4.68
N HIS A 72 10.95 -11.33 5.93
CA HIS A 72 9.70 -10.65 6.28
C HIS A 72 9.62 -9.19 5.79
N GLU A 73 10.76 -8.54 5.51
CA GLU A 73 10.83 -7.21 4.88
C GLU A 73 10.57 -7.25 3.36
N LEU A 74 10.87 -8.37 2.69
CA LEU A 74 10.58 -8.54 1.26
C LEU A 74 9.11 -8.93 1.01
N GLU A 75 8.51 -9.75 1.89
CA GLU A 75 7.08 -10.06 1.83
C GLU A 75 6.19 -8.86 2.21
N ALA A 76 6.64 -8.00 3.14
CA ALA A 76 5.93 -6.76 3.50
C ALA A 76 5.93 -5.69 2.39
N LEU A 77 6.73 -5.86 1.34
CA LEU A 77 6.80 -4.95 0.18
C LEU A 77 6.00 -5.46 -1.04
N GLU A 78 5.55 -6.72 -1.02
CA GLU A 78 4.72 -7.30 -2.07
C GLU A 78 3.21 -7.07 -1.80
N ASP A 79 2.83 -6.85 -0.53
CA ASP A 79 1.48 -6.42 -0.12
C ASP A 79 1.16 -4.94 -0.44
N ASP A 80 2.16 -4.13 -0.82
CA ASP A 80 1.99 -2.70 -1.14
C ASP A 80 1.42 -2.42 -2.55
N ILE A 81 1.10 -3.46 -3.34
CA ILE A 81 0.57 -3.30 -4.72
C ILE A 81 -0.95 -3.52 -4.84
N GLN A 82 -1.65 -3.98 -3.79
CA GLN A 82 -3.10 -4.26 -3.88
C GLN A 82 -4.03 -3.26 -3.14
N ASP A 83 -3.51 -2.28 -2.41
CA ASP A 83 -4.33 -1.48 -1.47
C ASP A 83 -5.00 -0.20 -2.06
N TYR A 84 -5.32 -0.14 -3.37
CA TYR A 84 -6.12 1.00 -3.88
C TYR A 84 -7.05 0.61 -5.03
N GLY A 85 -8.18 -0.01 -4.69
CA GLY A 85 -9.25 -0.38 -5.62
C GLY A 85 -10.67 -0.10 -5.12
N VAL A 86 -10.89 0.95 -4.31
CA VAL A 86 -12.24 1.35 -3.89
C VAL A 86 -12.98 1.95 -5.12
N TYR A 87 -13.97 1.19 -5.60
CA TYR A 87 -14.75 1.39 -6.85
C TYR A 87 -13.96 1.33 -8.16
N ALA A 88 -13.63 0.12 -8.60
CA ALA A 88 -13.44 -0.15 -10.02
C ALA A 88 -14.54 -1.12 -10.50
N ASP A 89 -15.64 -0.55 -10.99
CA ASP A 89 -16.23 -1.13 -12.19
C ASP A 89 -15.14 -1.03 -13.26
N ALA A 90 -14.75 -2.17 -13.83
CA ALA A 90 -13.56 -2.32 -14.65
C ALA A 90 -13.47 -1.25 -15.77
N ILE A 91 -12.77 -0.15 -15.49
CA ILE A 91 -12.17 0.71 -16.50
C ILE A 91 -10.71 0.28 -16.57
N ASN A 92 -10.39 -0.44 -17.65
CA ASN A 92 -9.03 -0.79 -18.03
C ASN A 92 -8.17 0.47 -18.05
N VAL A 93 -7.34 0.64 -17.03
CA VAL A 93 -6.06 1.31 -17.24
C VAL A 93 -5.22 0.29 -17.97
N VAL A 94 -5.18 0.40 -19.30
CA VAL A 94 -4.17 -0.26 -20.11
C VAL A 94 -2.84 0.27 -19.61
N LEU A 95 -2.15 -0.53 -18.78
CA LEU A 95 -0.73 -0.37 -18.55
C LEU A 95 -0.09 -0.83 -19.87
N GLU A 96 0.13 0.11 -20.78
CA GLU A 96 1.23 -0.05 -21.73
C GLU A 96 2.51 0.02 -20.90
N GLU A 97 2.90 -1.12 -20.32
CA GLU A 97 4.30 -1.40 -20.07
C GLU A 97 4.97 -1.47 -21.45
N GLU A 98 5.29 -0.30 -22.00
CA GLU A 98 6.38 -0.22 -22.97
C GLU A 98 7.67 -0.50 -22.19
N GLU A 99 7.93 -1.79 -21.96
CA GLU A 99 9.28 -2.28 -21.83
C GLU A 99 10.00 -1.87 -23.10
N LEU A 100 10.79 -0.80 -23.00
CA LEU A 100 11.79 -0.54 -24.01
C LEU A 100 12.78 -1.71 -23.91
N PRO A 101 13.04 -2.45 -24.99
CA PRO A 101 14.20 -3.33 -24.99
C PRO A 101 15.41 -2.48 -24.63
N ASP A 102 16.20 -2.93 -23.66
CA ASP A 102 17.51 -2.36 -23.37
C ASP A 102 18.32 -2.43 -24.68
N SER A 103 18.37 -1.32 -25.40
CA SER A 103 19.12 -1.22 -26.65
C SER A 103 20.59 -1.02 -26.31
N ASP A 104 21.20 -2.00 -25.66
CA ASP A 104 22.64 -2.12 -25.45
C ASP A 104 23.10 -3.56 -25.73
N GLU A 105 22.56 -4.20 -26.78
CA GLU A 105 23.26 -5.31 -27.44
C GLU A 105 24.14 -4.74 -28.57
N GLU A 106 25.27 -4.15 -28.19
CA GLU A 106 26.40 -4.10 -29.12
C GLU A 106 26.96 -5.52 -29.23
N GLU A 107 26.61 -6.22 -30.32
CA GLU A 107 27.33 -7.39 -30.81
C GLU A 107 28.82 -7.02 -30.98
N ASN A 108 29.64 -7.33 -29.98
CA ASN A 108 31.08 -7.33 -30.14
C ASN A 108 31.48 -8.66 -30.79
N ASP A 109 31.60 -8.62 -32.12
CA ASP A 109 32.38 -9.59 -32.87
C ASP A 109 33.75 -9.76 -32.20
N ALA A 110 33.96 -10.94 -31.62
CA ALA A 110 35.21 -11.34 -31.00
C ALA A 110 36.30 -11.49 -32.07
N ASN A 111 36.96 -10.39 -32.42
CA ASN A 111 38.24 -10.48 -33.12
C ASN A 111 39.37 -10.60 -32.09
N ALA A 112 39.96 -11.80 -32.05
CA ALA A 112 41.13 -12.14 -31.27
C ALA A 112 42.32 -11.24 -31.67
N ASN A 113 42.52 -10.17 -30.91
CA ASN A 113 43.82 -9.53 -30.75
C ASN A 113 43.93 -9.09 -29.30
N GLU A 114 44.84 -9.72 -28.55
CA GLU A 114 45.12 -9.40 -27.16
C GLU A 114 45.33 -7.88 -26.98
N PRO A 115 44.55 -7.21 -26.11
CA PRO A 115 44.79 -5.82 -25.83
C PRO A 115 46.06 -5.74 -24.98
N ILE A 116 47.09 -5.08 -25.51
CA ILE A 116 48.27 -4.66 -24.75
C ILE A 116 47.76 -3.76 -23.61
N ASN A 117 47.55 -4.37 -22.44
CA ASN A 117 46.94 -3.75 -21.27
C ASN A 117 47.69 -2.48 -20.84
N ALA A 118 47.13 -1.31 -21.16
CA ALA A 118 47.49 -0.05 -20.51
C ALA A 118 47.01 -0.13 -19.05
N ARG A 119 47.84 -0.67 -18.15
CA ARG A 119 47.56 -0.77 -16.71
C ARG A 119 47.14 0.61 -16.17
N GLU A 120 45.86 0.74 -15.84
CA GLU A 120 45.31 1.93 -15.21
C GLU A 120 45.84 2.04 -13.78
N LEU A 121 46.52 3.14 -13.46
CA LEU A 121 47.10 3.37 -12.13
C LEU A 121 46.00 3.52 -11.07
N THR A 122 46.04 2.70 -10.02
CA THR A 122 45.17 2.84 -8.85
C THR A 122 45.53 4.08 -8.03
N ASN A 123 44.59 4.63 -7.25
CA ASN A 123 44.86 5.82 -6.42
C ASN A 123 46.06 5.62 -5.46
N PRO A 124 46.23 4.47 -4.78
CA PRO A 124 47.43 4.20 -3.99
C PRO A 124 48.73 4.24 -4.81
N GLN A 125 48.75 3.67 -6.02
CA GLN A 125 49.92 3.72 -6.90
C GLN A 125 50.24 5.16 -7.33
N ARG A 126 49.22 5.98 -7.59
CA ARG A 126 49.40 7.41 -7.95
C ARG A 126 49.99 8.21 -6.79
N ARG A 127 49.62 7.89 -5.54
CA ARG A 127 50.19 8.50 -4.33
C ARG A 127 51.63 8.03 -4.11
N ALA A 128 51.91 6.73 -4.25
CA ALA A 128 53.26 6.18 -4.14
C ALA A 128 54.24 6.77 -5.18
N ILE A 129 53.78 7.01 -6.42
CA ILE A 129 54.56 7.73 -7.45
C ILE A 129 54.89 9.15 -6.98
N TYR A 130 53.93 9.86 -6.38
CA TYR A 130 54.14 11.20 -5.87
C TYR A 130 55.13 11.22 -4.69
N GLU A 131 54.99 10.32 -3.73
CA GLU A 131 55.90 10.18 -2.58
C GLU A 131 57.34 9.86 -3.02
N LEU A 132 57.51 8.96 -4.00
CA LEU A 132 58.83 8.61 -4.53
C LEU A 132 59.48 9.77 -5.32
N LEU A 133 58.66 10.64 -5.93
CA LEU A 133 59.18 11.87 -6.54
C LEU A 133 59.55 12.91 -5.49
N LEU A 134 58.81 12.96 -4.37
CA LEU A 134 59.09 13.87 -3.26
C LEU A 134 60.44 13.54 -2.60
N THR A 135 60.77 12.26 -2.43
CA THR A 135 62.09 11.84 -1.89
C THR A 135 63.26 12.15 -2.83
N LYS A 136 62.99 12.39 -4.12
CA LYS A 136 63.97 12.74 -5.16
C LYS A 136 63.88 14.21 -5.60
N SER A 137 63.24 15.04 -4.77
CA SER A 137 63.05 16.47 -5.00
C SER A 137 63.86 17.27 -3.98
N LEU A 138 64.68 18.21 -4.45
CA LEU A 138 65.39 19.18 -3.63
C LEU A 138 64.82 20.57 -3.93
N ASP A 139 64.36 21.28 -2.90
CA ASP A 139 63.76 22.62 -3.00
C ASP A 139 62.65 22.77 -4.06
N GLY A 140 61.84 21.72 -4.23
CA GLY A 140 60.75 21.67 -5.21
C GLY A 140 61.16 21.34 -6.65
N TYR A 141 62.46 21.09 -6.89
CA TYR A 141 62.99 20.67 -8.19
C TYR A 141 63.34 19.18 -8.20
N LEU A 142 62.89 18.48 -9.24
CA LEU A 142 63.22 17.07 -9.45
C LEU A 142 64.63 16.93 -10.01
N GLU A 143 65.41 16.00 -9.47
CA GLU A 143 66.72 15.63 -10.02
C GLU A 143 66.61 15.13 -11.47
N LYS A 144 67.67 15.36 -12.25
CA LYS A 144 67.70 15.00 -13.68
C LYS A 144 67.59 13.49 -13.84
N GLY A 145 66.55 13.04 -14.56
CA GLY A 145 66.30 11.62 -14.80
C GLY A 145 65.39 10.94 -13.77
N SER A 146 65.01 11.61 -12.68
CA SER A 146 64.14 11.03 -11.64
C SER A 146 62.78 10.57 -12.17
N THR A 147 62.17 11.31 -13.10
CA THR A 147 60.91 10.89 -13.72
C THR A 147 61.04 9.64 -14.58
N ARG A 148 62.22 9.35 -15.11
CA ARG A 148 62.50 8.13 -15.90
C ARG A 148 62.65 6.93 -14.97
N VAL A 149 63.39 7.08 -13.88
CA VAL A 149 63.55 6.03 -12.86
C VAL A 149 62.20 5.66 -12.24
N VAL A 150 61.38 6.65 -11.88
CA VAL A 150 60.04 6.41 -11.31
C VAL A 150 59.09 5.79 -12.36
N ALA A 151 59.21 6.16 -13.62
CA ALA A 151 58.44 5.55 -14.71
C ALA A 151 58.77 4.06 -14.91
N GLU A 152 60.05 3.69 -14.81
CA GLU A 152 60.52 2.31 -14.89
C GLU A 152 60.04 1.47 -13.69
N VAL A 153 60.12 2.01 -12.46
CA VAL A 153 59.66 1.32 -11.23
C VAL A 153 58.17 0.98 -11.25
N PHE A 154 57.33 1.89 -11.74
CA PHE A 154 55.88 1.69 -11.78
C PHE A 154 55.37 1.14 -13.12
N ASN A 155 56.26 0.86 -14.08
CA ASN A 155 55.95 0.42 -15.44
C ASN A 155 54.88 1.31 -16.13
N VAL A 156 55.08 2.64 -16.06
CA VAL A 156 54.17 3.64 -16.66
C VAL A 156 54.94 4.64 -17.50
N SER A 157 54.25 5.32 -18.42
CA SER A 157 54.90 6.34 -19.23
C SER A 157 55.47 7.50 -18.40
N ILE A 158 56.62 8.04 -18.80
CA ILE A 158 57.22 9.24 -18.20
C ILE A 158 56.22 10.41 -18.18
N ARG A 159 55.35 10.51 -19.19
CA ARG A 159 54.28 11.53 -19.27
C ARG A 159 53.25 11.38 -18.14
N THR A 160 52.95 10.16 -17.71
CA THR A 160 52.03 9.88 -16.59
C THR A 160 52.63 10.37 -15.27
N VAL A 161 53.91 10.07 -15.04
CA VAL A 161 54.67 10.51 -13.86
C VAL A 161 54.75 12.05 -13.80
N GLN A 162 55.10 12.69 -14.92
CA GLN A 162 55.12 14.15 -15.03
C GLN A 162 53.75 14.80 -14.80
N ARG A 163 52.66 14.17 -15.27
CA ARG A 163 51.29 14.66 -15.06
C ARG A 163 50.88 14.60 -13.58
N ILE A 164 51.28 13.54 -12.88
CA ILE A 164 51.08 13.41 -11.43
C ILE A 164 51.85 14.50 -10.68
N TRP A 165 53.13 14.71 -11.01
CA TRP A 165 53.96 15.75 -10.40
C TRP A 165 53.41 17.16 -10.59
N LYS A 166 53.10 17.54 -11.85
CA LYS A 166 52.51 18.85 -12.17
C LYS A 166 51.23 19.11 -11.38
N ARG A 167 50.42 18.07 -11.17
CA ARG A 167 49.18 18.19 -10.41
C ARG A 167 49.41 18.39 -8.92
N ALA A 168 50.38 17.72 -8.33
CA ALA A 168 50.75 17.97 -6.95
C ALA A 168 51.26 19.41 -6.77
N GLN A 169 52.12 19.87 -7.67
CA GLN A 169 52.62 21.25 -7.69
C GLN A 169 51.50 22.29 -7.84
N LEU A 170 50.47 22.02 -8.66
CA LEU A 170 49.28 22.87 -8.74
C LEU A 170 48.50 22.92 -7.42
N CYS A 171 48.34 21.79 -6.72
CA CYS A 171 47.66 21.79 -5.41
C CYS A 171 48.43 22.64 -4.40
N ILE A 172 49.76 22.52 -4.38
CA ILE A 172 50.65 23.32 -3.53
C ILE A 172 50.53 24.82 -3.85
N ALA A 173 50.57 25.19 -5.14
CA ALA A 173 50.44 26.58 -5.58
C ALA A 173 49.08 27.21 -5.24
N HIS A 174 48.01 26.41 -5.23
CA HIS A 174 46.67 26.85 -4.85
C HIS A 174 46.40 26.77 -3.33
N GLY A 175 47.36 26.29 -2.51
CA GLY A 175 47.18 26.13 -1.06
C GLY A 175 46.16 25.06 -0.67
N VAL A 176 45.87 24.11 -1.56
CA VAL A 176 44.89 23.03 -1.34
C VAL A 176 45.61 21.73 -1.00
N GLN A 177 44.96 20.85 -0.21
CA GLN A 177 45.49 19.52 0.10
C GLN A 177 45.84 18.75 -1.19
N ILE A 178 47.03 18.14 -1.19
CA ILE A 178 47.59 17.48 -2.37
C ILE A 178 46.75 16.26 -2.75
N ASN A 179 46.04 16.34 -3.88
CA ASN A 179 45.22 15.25 -4.42
C ASN A 179 45.65 14.86 -5.84
N VAL A 180 46.32 13.71 -5.92
CA VAL A 180 46.80 13.09 -7.18
C VAL A 180 45.88 11.98 -7.70
N ASP A 181 44.73 11.74 -7.05
CA ASP A 181 43.79 10.67 -7.38
C ASP A 181 43.23 10.82 -8.81
N SER A 182 42.81 9.69 -9.38
CA SER A 182 42.19 9.67 -10.70
C SER A 182 40.93 10.54 -10.72
N ARG A 183 40.84 11.46 -11.70
CA ARG A 183 39.63 12.28 -11.91
C ARG A 183 38.58 11.56 -12.75
N LYS A 184 38.91 10.41 -13.33
CA LYS A 184 37.96 9.67 -14.16
C LYS A 184 36.70 9.32 -13.38
N ARG A 185 36.79 8.95 -12.09
CA ARG A 185 35.64 8.68 -11.22
C ARG A 185 34.60 9.81 -11.20
N TYR A 186 35.03 11.06 -11.32
CA TYR A 186 34.16 12.24 -11.24
C TYR A 186 33.87 12.89 -12.61
N ASN A 187 34.68 12.55 -13.62
CA ASN A 187 34.62 13.13 -14.95
C ASN A 187 34.25 12.09 -16.02
N CYS A 188 33.77 10.92 -15.63
CA CYS A 188 33.23 9.91 -16.52
C CYS A 188 31.71 10.06 -16.66
N GLY A 189 31.18 9.56 -17.78
CA GLY A 189 29.75 9.55 -18.06
C GLY A 189 29.21 10.85 -18.66
N ARG A 190 27.98 10.75 -19.16
CA ARG A 190 27.22 11.87 -19.71
C ARG A 190 26.78 12.79 -18.57
N LYS A 191 27.03 14.09 -18.68
CA LYS A 191 26.51 15.09 -17.73
C LYS A 191 24.99 15.11 -17.77
N LYS A 192 24.34 15.08 -16.60
CA LYS A 192 22.88 15.16 -16.50
C LYS A 192 22.41 16.53 -17.02
N VAL A 193 21.35 16.52 -17.83
CA VAL A 193 20.63 17.74 -18.21
C VAL A 193 19.67 18.05 -17.07
N GLU A 194 19.81 19.23 -16.47
CA GLU A 194 18.84 19.71 -15.49
C GLU A 194 17.56 20.12 -16.23
N ILE A 195 16.45 19.51 -15.84
CA ILE A 195 15.12 19.85 -16.32
C ILE A 195 14.42 20.58 -15.20
N ASP A 196 13.98 21.80 -15.46
CA ASP A 196 13.14 22.53 -14.53
C ASP A 196 11.75 21.86 -14.50
N LEU A 197 11.42 21.23 -13.37
CA LEU A 197 10.13 20.59 -13.17
C LEU A 197 9.08 21.57 -12.60
N SER A 198 9.47 22.80 -12.24
CA SER A 198 8.53 23.80 -11.72
C SER A 198 7.44 24.14 -12.76
N VAL A 199 7.79 24.11 -14.04
CA VAL A 199 6.87 24.36 -15.16
C VAL A 199 5.79 23.28 -15.30
N VAL A 200 6.00 22.08 -14.74
CA VAL A 200 5.00 21.00 -14.78
C VAL A 200 3.68 21.51 -14.23
N ALA A 201 3.71 22.25 -13.11
CA ALA A 201 2.51 22.78 -12.45
C ALA A 201 1.67 23.76 -13.32
N ALA A 202 2.24 24.35 -14.37
CA ALA A 202 1.54 25.23 -15.30
C ALA A 202 0.84 24.48 -16.46
N ILE A 203 1.23 23.24 -16.77
CA ILE A 203 0.70 22.48 -17.91
C ILE A 203 -0.74 21.99 -17.63
N PRO A 204 -1.75 22.09 -18.50
CA PRO A 204 -3.08 21.56 -18.18
C PRO A 204 -3.07 20.05 -17.84
N LEU A 205 -3.86 19.58 -16.85
CA LEU A 205 -3.88 18.17 -16.40
C LEU A 205 -4.08 17.16 -17.54
N ARG A 206 -4.86 17.52 -18.57
CA ARG A 206 -5.08 16.68 -19.78
C ARG A 206 -3.79 16.34 -20.54
N GLN A 207 -2.74 17.14 -20.40
CA GLN A 207 -1.42 16.95 -21.01
C GLN A 207 -0.42 16.32 -20.02
N ARG A 208 -0.89 15.86 -18.86
CA ARG A 208 -0.08 15.17 -17.85
C ARG A 208 -0.60 13.76 -17.52
N SER A 209 -1.49 13.22 -18.35
CA SER A 209 -2.15 11.93 -18.08
C SER A 209 -1.20 10.74 -18.24
N THR A 210 -0.25 10.85 -19.18
CA THR A 210 0.79 9.84 -19.43
C THR A 210 2.17 10.48 -19.46
N ILE A 211 3.20 9.68 -19.18
CA ILE A 211 4.60 10.11 -19.28
C ILE A 211 4.89 10.64 -20.70
N ARG A 212 4.34 10.00 -21.73
CA ARG A 212 4.45 10.46 -23.13
C ARG A 212 3.87 11.88 -23.31
N SER A 213 2.63 12.10 -22.88
CA SER A 213 1.97 13.41 -23.01
C SER A 213 2.68 14.54 -22.26
N LEU A 214 3.21 14.25 -21.06
CA LEU A 214 3.94 15.22 -20.26
C LEU A 214 5.32 15.51 -20.87
N ALA A 215 5.97 14.50 -21.44
CA ALA A 215 7.25 14.64 -22.11
C ALA A 215 7.13 15.55 -23.35
N ASP A 216 6.08 15.33 -24.15
CA ASP A 216 5.76 16.19 -25.31
C ASP A 216 5.47 17.63 -24.89
N ALA A 217 4.71 17.83 -23.81
CA ALA A 217 4.39 19.16 -23.29
C ALA A 217 5.61 19.91 -22.71
N LEU A 218 6.59 19.17 -22.18
CA LEU A 218 7.85 19.71 -21.68
C LEU A 218 8.94 19.84 -22.77
N GLY A 219 8.72 19.26 -23.95
CA GLY A 219 9.73 19.18 -25.00
C GLY A 219 10.94 18.31 -24.63
N VAL A 220 10.76 17.32 -23.76
CA VAL A 220 11.83 16.41 -23.32
C VAL A 220 11.59 14.99 -23.82
N PRO A 221 12.62 14.15 -23.99
CA PRO A 221 12.42 12.75 -24.36
C PRO A 221 11.65 11.98 -23.27
N LYS A 222 10.72 11.10 -23.69
CA LYS A 222 9.94 10.21 -22.79
C LYS A 222 10.84 9.47 -21.79
N SER A 223 11.97 8.94 -22.25
CA SER A 223 12.94 8.20 -21.41
C SER A 223 13.50 9.06 -20.27
N THR A 224 13.71 10.36 -20.53
CA THR A 224 14.23 11.28 -19.52
C THR A 224 13.20 11.52 -18.43
N LEU A 225 11.93 11.71 -18.82
CA LEU A 225 10.84 11.90 -17.87
C LEU A 225 10.54 10.61 -17.08
N HIS A 226 10.61 9.44 -17.72
CA HIS A 226 10.47 8.15 -17.05
C HIS A 226 11.55 7.93 -15.98
N ARG A 227 12.80 8.30 -16.28
CA ARG A 227 13.89 8.28 -15.31
C ARG A 227 13.63 9.22 -14.13
N LEU A 228 13.16 10.45 -14.38
CA LEU A 228 12.80 11.40 -13.31
C LEU A 228 11.64 10.89 -12.44
N PHE A 229 10.69 10.17 -13.03
CA PHE A 229 9.64 9.48 -12.29
C PHE A 229 10.20 8.36 -11.40
N LYS A 230 11.07 7.49 -11.92
CA LYS A 230 11.77 6.46 -11.13
C LYS A 230 12.67 7.05 -10.02
N GLU A 231 13.29 8.20 -10.26
CA GLU A 231 14.10 8.94 -9.28
C GLU A 231 13.25 9.71 -8.24
N GLY A 232 11.91 9.65 -8.34
CA GLY A 232 11.00 10.26 -7.35
C GLY A 232 10.77 11.77 -7.51
N HIS A 233 11.26 12.38 -8.59
CA HIS A 233 11.04 13.81 -8.88
C HIS A 233 9.63 14.10 -9.41
N LEU A 234 8.90 13.07 -9.84
CA LEU A 234 7.51 13.14 -10.27
C LEU A 234 6.69 12.09 -9.52
N GLN A 235 5.43 12.41 -9.23
CA GLN A 235 4.52 11.50 -8.55
C GLN A 235 3.35 11.14 -9.46
N ARG A 236 3.06 9.85 -9.56
CA ARG A 236 1.83 9.36 -10.18
C ARG A 236 0.70 9.49 -9.18
N HIS A 237 -0.40 10.10 -9.60
CA HIS A 237 -1.62 10.17 -8.81
C HIS A 237 -2.79 9.62 -9.61
N SER A 238 -3.41 8.55 -9.09
CA SER A 238 -4.66 8.01 -9.62
C SER A 238 -5.83 8.72 -8.96
N ASN A 239 -6.82 9.13 -9.77
CA ASN A 239 -8.01 9.83 -9.28
C ASN A 239 -9.26 9.03 -9.64
N SER A 240 -9.73 8.19 -8.72
CA SER A 240 -10.97 7.45 -8.87
C SER A 240 -12.18 8.36 -8.65
N LEU A 241 -13.23 8.15 -9.45
CA LEU A 241 -14.48 8.90 -9.29
C LEU A 241 -15.15 8.51 -7.96
N LYS A 242 -15.35 9.50 -7.09
CA LYS A 242 -16.11 9.32 -5.84
C LYS A 242 -17.56 9.76 -6.05
N PRO A 243 -18.54 9.12 -5.36
CA PRO A 243 -19.93 9.56 -5.40
C PRO A 243 -20.07 11.03 -5.02
N TYR A 244 -20.92 11.76 -5.75
CA TYR A 244 -21.23 13.14 -5.43
C TYR A 244 -22.13 13.20 -4.19
N LEU A 245 -21.68 13.89 -3.14
CA LEU A 245 -22.42 14.06 -1.90
C LEU A 245 -23.09 15.44 -1.84
N LYS A 246 -24.42 15.44 -1.76
CA LYS A 246 -25.20 16.63 -1.40
C LYS A 246 -24.92 17.04 0.05
N GLU A 247 -25.13 18.31 0.39
CA GLU A 247 -24.96 18.80 1.78
C GLU A 247 -25.81 18.02 2.79
N ALA A 248 -27.04 17.64 2.42
CA ALA A 248 -27.88 16.77 3.25
C ALA A 248 -27.24 15.40 3.53
N ASN A 249 -26.64 14.78 2.50
CA ASN A 249 -25.95 13.49 2.63
C ASN A 249 -24.72 13.65 3.54
N LYS A 250 -23.94 14.72 3.37
CA LYS A 250 -22.79 15.01 4.25
C LYS A 250 -23.24 15.17 5.71
N LYS A 251 -24.32 15.89 5.95
CA LYS A 251 -24.88 16.07 7.31
C LYS A 251 -25.32 14.74 7.91
N GLU A 252 -25.97 13.87 7.14
CA GLU A 252 -26.36 12.52 7.59
C GLU A 252 -25.14 11.64 7.91
N ARG A 253 -24.11 11.68 7.06
CA ARG A 253 -22.83 11.02 7.30
C ARG A 253 -22.15 11.51 8.58
N LEU A 254 -22.17 12.83 8.81
CA LEU A 254 -21.61 13.44 10.01
C LEU A 254 -22.38 13.04 11.28
N ARG A 255 -23.72 13.08 11.23
CA ARG A 255 -24.60 12.60 12.33
C ARG A 255 -24.30 11.14 12.68
N TRP A 256 -24.13 10.31 11.67
CA TRP A 256 -23.79 8.90 11.85
C TRP A 256 -22.49 8.71 12.61
N CYS A 257 -21.41 9.37 12.17
CA CYS A 257 -20.11 9.27 12.82
C CYS A 257 -20.14 9.76 14.27
N VAL A 258 -20.88 10.85 14.55
CA VAL A 258 -21.07 11.37 15.90
C VAL A 258 -21.89 10.39 16.76
N GLY A 259 -22.92 9.76 16.19
CA GLY A 259 -23.74 8.75 16.87
C GLY A 259 -23.00 7.45 17.20
N MET A 260 -21.86 7.19 16.54
CA MET A 260 -20.98 6.06 16.85
C MET A 260 -20.03 6.34 18.03
N LEU A 261 -20.03 7.55 18.60
CA LEU A 261 -19.27 7.87 19.81
C LEU A 261 -20.00 7.37 21.05
N ASP A 262 -19.26 6.83 22.00
CA ASP A 262 -19.78 6.37 23.28
C ASP A 262 -20.15 7.57 24.16
N HIS A 263 -21.45 7.74 24.39
CA HIS A 263 -22.02 8.81 25.22
C HIS A 263 -21.42 8.89 26.62
N ARG A 264 -20.93 7.78 27.19
CA ARG A 264 -20.30 7.75 28.52
C ARG A 264 -18.95 8.48 28.57
N THR A 265 -18.31 8.65 27.41
CA THR A 265 -16.98 9.25 27.27
C THR A 265 -17.03 10.72 26.85
N LEU A 266 -18.23 11.19 26.46
CA LEU A 266 -18.47 12.55 26.01
C LEU A 266 -18.69 13.51 27.20
N PRO A 267 -18.29 14.79 27.08
CA PRO A 267 -17.52 15.35 25.97
C PRO A 267 -15.99 15.21 26.17
N ASN A 268 -15.52 14.89 27.38
CA ASN A 268 -14.13 15.12 27.79
C ASN A 268 -13.09 14.24 27.08
N ASN A 269 -13.42 12.99 26.75
CA ASN A 269 -12.51 12.07 26.07
C ASN A 269 -13.27 11.21 25.06
N PRO A 270 -13.73 11.78 23.93
CA PRO A 270 -14.59 11.09 22.98
C PRO A 270 -13.95 9.82 22.45
N LYS A 271 -14.62 8.69 22.63
CA LYS A 271 -14.22 7.38 22.09
C LYS A 271 -15.36 6.78 21.28
N PHE A 272 -15.05 6.00 20.26
CA PHE A 272 -16.07 5.22 19.58
C PHE A 272 -16.61 4.11 20.47
N ILE A 273 -17.83 3.64 20.20
CA ILE A 273 -18.31 2.39 20.80
C ILE A 273 -17.46 1.22 20.31
N GLU A 274 -17.40 0.14 21.10
CA GLU A 274 -16.58 -1.04 20.78
C GLU A 274 -17.10 -1.82 19.56
N MET A 275 -18.34 -1.55 19.12
CA MET A 275 -18.99 -2.19 17.97
C MET A 275 -19.17 -3.72 18.10
N GLU A 276 -19.07 -4.28 19.30
CA GLU A 276 -19.23 -5.73 19.54
C GLU A 276 -20.66 -6.22 19.27
N ASN A 277 -21.65 -5.34 19.41
CA ASN A 277 -23.07 -5.61 19.19
C ASN A 277 -23.57 -5.11 17.82
N ILE A 278 -22.65 -4.87 16.89
CA ILE A 278 -22.94 -4.36 15.55
C ILE A 278 -22.69 -5.45 14.51
N ILE A 279 -23.69 -5.75 13.70
CA ILE A 279 -23.59 -6.68 12.57
C ILE A 279 -23.80 -5.90 11.28
N HIS A 280 -22.77 -5.92 10.43
CA HIS A 280 -22.83 -5.36 9.07
C HIS A 280 -23.35 -6.42 8.11
N ILE A 281 -24.38 -6.09 7.32
CA ILE A 281 -24.95 -6.97 6.29
C ILE A 281 -24.96 -6.28 4.93
N ASP A 282 -24.58 -7.01 3.89
CA ASP A 282 -24.62 -6.53 2.51
C ASP A 282 -24.53 -7.66 1.47
N GLU A 283 -24.88 -7.33 0.22
CA GLU A 283 -24.84 -8.24 -0.93
C GLU A 283 -23.63 -7.94 -1.84
N LYS A 284 -22.93 -8.98 -2.30
CA LYS A 284 -21.83 -8.85 -3.26
C LYS A 284 -21.95 -9.83 -4.41
N TRP A 285 -21.68 -9.35 -5.63
CA TRP A 285 -21.55 -10.20 -6.81
C TRP A 285 -20.12 -10.73 -6.96
N PHE A 286 -20.00 -12.04 -7.19
CA PHE A 286 -18.77 -12.74 -7.53
C PHE A 286 -18.88 -13.28 -8.95
N ASN A 287 -17.86 -13.01 -9.76
CA ASN A 287 -17.80 -13.45 -11.16
C ASN A 287 -17.07 -14.80 -11.24
N ALA A 288 -17.55 -15.70 -12.10
CA ALA A 288 -16.87 -16.97 -12.39
C ALA A 288 -15.44 -16.78 -12.92
N THR A 289 -15.18 -15.69 -13.64
CA THR A 289 -13.84 -15.35 -14.11
C THR A 289 -13.63 -13.84 -14.18
N LYS A 290 -12.39 -13.39 -13.95
CA LYS A 290 -11.98 -12.00 -14.21
C LYS A 290 -11.93 -11.77 -15.73
N LYS A 291 -12.39 -10.60 -16.17
CA LYS A 291 -12.38 -10.17 -17.59
C LYS A 291 -10.96 -10.15 -18.13
N ASP A 292 -10.06 -9.54 -17.37
CA ASP A 292 -8.66 -9.38 -17.69
C ASP A 292 -7.83 -10.09 -16.61
N LYS A 293 -6.82 -10.86 -17.01
CA LYS A 293 -5.85 -11.54 -16.14
C LYS A 293 -4.47 -11.32 -16.72
N THR A 294 -3.52 -10.95 -15.87
CA THR A 294 -2.11 -10.79 -16.24
C THR A 294 -1.40 -12.12 -16.01
N TYR A 295 -0.57 -12.53 -16.98
CA TYR A 295 0.24 -13.74 -16.92
C TYR A 295 1.69 -13.36 -17.25
N TYR A 296 2.64 -13.84 -16.46
CA TYR A 296 4.05 -13.82 -16.83
C TYR A 296 4.36 -15.15 -17.51
N LEU A 297 4.81 -15.11 -18.76
CA LEU A 297 5.00 -16.29 -19.59
C LEU A 297 6.47 -16.42 -19.99
N HIS A 298 6.96 -17.65 -20.09
CA HIS A 298 8.26 -17.90 -20.69
C HIS A 298 8.21 -17.60 -22.19
N PRO A 299 9.27 -17.07 -22.84
CA PRO A 299 9.25 -16.74 -24.28
C PRO A 299 8.92 -17.91 -25.23
N LEU A 300 9.06 -19.15 -24.75
CA LEU A 300 8.73 -20.38 -25.50
C LEU A 300 7.37 -20.97 -25.12
N GLU A 301 6.66 -20.38 -24.16
CA GLU A 301 5.33 -20.82 -23.74
C GLU A 301 4.27 -20.23 -24.67
N PRO A 302 3.27 -21.02 -25.11
CA PRO A 302 2.19 -20.48 -25.92
C PRO A 302 1.31 -19.52 -25.11
N GLU A 303 0.90 -18.42 -25.73
CA GLU A 303 0.01 -17.45 -25.09
C GLU A 303 -1.34 -18.09 -24.70
N PRO A 304 -1.81 -17.91 -23.45
CA PRO A 304 -3.06 -18.50 -22.99
C PRO A 304 -4.26 -17.80 -23.63
N TYR A 305 -5.04 -18.55 -24.40
CA TYR A 305 -6.25 -18.06 -25.05
C TYR A 305 -7.49 -18.26 -24.18
N LYS A 306 -8.14 -17.17 -23.77
CA LYS A 306 -9.41 -17.19 -23.03
C LYS A 306 -10.55 -16.65 -23.88
N THR A 307 -11.64 -17.41 -24.01
CA THR A 307 -12.83 -16.98 -24.74
C THR A 307 -14.09 -17.09 -23.90
N VAL A 308 -14.99 -16.12 -24.12
CA VAL A 308 -16.38 -16.13 -23.67
C VAL A 308 -17.23 -15.54 -24.79
N GLN A 309 -18.48 -16.00 -24.95
CA GLN A 309 -19.35 -15.47 -26.02
C GLN A 309 -19.63 -13.97 -25.86
N ASN A 310 -19.79 -13.50 -24.62
CA ASN A 310 -19.97 -12.09 -24.30
C ASN A 310 -19.40 -11.80 -22.90
N LYS A 311 -18.58 -10.75 -22.76
CA LYS A 311 -18.03 -10.31 -21.45
C LYS A 311 -19.10 -9.92 -20.44
N ASN A 312 -20.30 -9.54 -20.91
CA ASN A 312 -21.45 -9.23 -20.05
C ASN A 312 -22.28 -10.47 -19.68
N ALA A 313 -21.97 -11.62 -20.27
CA ALA A 313 -22.60 -12.91 -19.96
C ALA A 313 -21.72 -13.81 -19.08
N ILE A 314 -20.66 -13.25 -18.49
CA ILE A 314 -19.89 -13.97 -17.47
C ILE A 314 -20.84 -14.31 -16.33
N GLU A 315 -20.88 -15.58 -15.95
CA GLU A 315 -21.74 -16.06 -14.88
C GLU A 315 -21.35 -15.40 -13.55
N GLN A 316 -22.37 -15.06 -12.75
CA GLN A 316 -22.21 -14.35 -11.50
C GLN A 316 -23.08 -14.99 -10.41
N VAL A 317 -22.55 -15.04 -9.19
CA VAL A 317 -23.31 -15.40 -7.99
C VAL A 317 -23.38 -14.21 -7.05
N MET A 318 -24.56 -13.95 -6.49
CA MET A 318 -24.74 -12.95 -5.43
C MET A 318 -24.68 -13.63 -4.07
N PHE A 319 -23.86 -13.07 -3.17
CA PHE A 319 -23.73 -13.52 -1.80
C PHE A 319 -24.24 -12.43 -0.87
N LEU A 320 -25.21 -12.79 -0.02
CA LEU A 320 -25.57 -11.99 1.16
C LEU A 320 -24.68 -12.43 2.31
N SER A 321 -23.90 -11.51 2.88
CA SER A 321 -22.96 -11.77 3.96
C SER A 321 -23.26 -10.92 5.18
N ALA A 322 -22.92 -11.45 6.36
CA ALA A 322 -23.11 -10.77 7.64
C ALA A 322 -21.85 -10.92 8.50
N VAL A 323 -21.23 -9.80 8.87
CA VAL A 323 -20.02 -9.79 9.70
C VAL A 323 -20.23 -8.96 10.96
N ALA A 324 -19.82 -9.52 12.09
CA ALA A 324 -19.73 -8.83 13.36
C ALA A 324 -18.26 -8.70 13.76
N ARG A 325 -17.96 -7.83 14.72
CA ARG A 325 -16.62 -7.76 15.28
C ARG A 325 -16.26 -9.10 15.96
N PRO A 326 -15.11 -9.70 15.67
CA PRO A 326 -14.68 -10.93 16.34
C PRO A 326 -14.62 -10.75 17.86
N ARG A 327 -15.17 -11.72 18.59
CA ARG A 327 -15.03 -11.85 20.04
C ARG A 327 -14.06 -12.98 20.32
N PHE A 328 -13.07 -12.72 21.16
CA PHE A 328 -12.03 -13.69 21.51
C PHE A 328 -12.26 -14.32 22.89
N ASP A 329 -13.32 -13.92 23.58
CA ASP A 329 -13.67 -14.41 24.91
C ASP A 329 -14.62 -15.62 24.77
N ASP A 330 -14.39 -16.66 25.59
CA ASP A 330 -15.11 -17.95 25.51
C ASP A 330 -16.55 -17.90 26.06
N GLU A 331 -16.96 -16.77 26.64
CA GLU A 331 -18.27 -16.58 27.25
C GLU A 331 -19.36 -16.23 26.22
N VAL A 332 -19.80 -17.23 25.47
CA VAL A 332 -21.04 -17.10 24.69
C VAL A 332 -22.21 -17.50 25.57
N GLY A 333 -22.70 -16.54 26.36
CA GLY A 333 -23.98 -16.67 27.03
C GLY A 333 -25.11 -16.85 25.99
N GLN A 334 -26.03 -17.78 26.24
CA GLN A 334 -27.30 -17.83 25.50
C GLN A 334 -28.12 -16.62 25.94
N MET A 335 -28.00 -15.52 25.21
CA MET A 335 -28.81 -14.32 25.43
C MET A 335 -29.89 -14.21 24.34
N GLY A 336 -31.08 -13.77 24.73
CA GLY A 336 -32.10 -13.37 23.77
C GLY A 336 -31.57 -12.19 22.94
N LEU A 337 -31.81 -12.20 21.63
CA LEU A 337 -31.37 -11.14 20.73
C LEU A 337 -32.51 -10.11 20.60
N ASP A 338 -32.35 -8.90 21.14
CA ASP A 338 -33.15 -7.74 20.71
C ASP A 338 -32.46 -7.09 19.52
N ILE A 339 -33.00 -7.31 18.32
CA ILE A 339 -32.38 -6.94 17.05
C ILE A 339 -33.02 -5.66 16.53
N ARG A 340 -32.23 -4.60 16.40
CA ARG A 340 -32.67 -3.32 15.82
C ARG A 340 -32.05 -3.08 14.46
N LEU A 341 -32.89 -2.73 13.50
CA LEU A 341 -32.49 -2.40 12.14
C LEU A 341 -32.12 -0.92 12.04
N VAL A 342 -30.91 -0.63 11.58
CA VAL A 342 -30.45 0.74 11.38
C VAL A 342 -29.90 0.90 9.97
N ASN A 343 -30.36 1.95 9.29
CA ASN A 343 -29.90 2.27 7.95
C ASN A 343 -28.63 3.13 8.02
N GLN A 344 -27.62 2.75 7.25
CA GLN A 344 -26.43 3.55 7.03
C GLN A 344 -26.75 4.80 6.20
N PRO A 345 -25.95 5.88 6.29
CA PRO A 345 -26.15 7.05 5.44
C PRO A 345 -25.99 6.73 3.95
N PRO A 346 -26.79 7.34 3.06
CA PRO A 346 -26.74 7.06 1.64
C PRO A 346 -25.38 7.38 1.03
N ASN A 347 -24.95 6.60 0.03
CA ASN A 347 -23.65 6.73 -0.65
C ASN A 347 -22.45 6.70 0.32
N SER A 348 -22.47 5.79 1.29
CA SER A 348 -21.42 5.67 2.32
C SER A 348 -20.81 4.28 2.45
N PRO A 349 -20.29 3.73 1.36
CA PRO A 349 -19.64 2.41 1.36
C PRO A 349 -18.38 2.35 2.23
N ASP A 350 -17.75 3.51 2.43
CA ASP A 350 -16.63 3.72 3.34
C ASP A 350 -17.00 3.64 4.83
N MET A 351 -18.31 3.49 5.13
CA MET A 351 -18.85 3.33 6.48
C MET A 351 -19.45 1.94 6.74
N ASN A 352 -19.19 0.98 5.86
CA ASN A 352 -19.55 -0.43 6.03
C ASN A 352 -18.31 -1.32 6.04
N CYS A 353 -18.10 -2.14 7.09
CA CYS A 353 -16.99 -3.10 7.12
C CYS A 353 -16.94 -4.03 5.90
N LEU A 354 -18.12 -4.42 5.36
CA LEU A 354 -18.21 -5.33 4.22
C LEU A 354 -17.58 -4.72 2.96
N ASP A 355 -17.99 -3.51 2.60
CA ASP A 355 -17.46 -2.80 1.43
C ASP A 355 -16.09 -2.18 1.66
N LEU A 356 -15.79 -1.75 2.89
CA LEU A 356 -14.55 -1.06 3.23
C LEU A 356 -13.32 -1.96 3.04
N GLY A 357 -13.43 -3.25 3.33
CA GLY A 357 -12.27 -4.15 3.20
C GLY A 357 -12.59 -5.64 3.13
N PHE A 358 -13.67 -6.10 3.78
CA PHE A 358 -13.95 -7.54 3.86
C PHE A 358 -14.20 -8.17 2.48
N PHE A 359 -15.07 -7.59 1.65
CA PHE A 359 -15.36 -8.15 0.33
C PHE A 359 -14.15 -8.11 -0.61
N ALA A 360 -13.33 -7.05 -0.56
CA ALA A 360 -12.12 -6.96 -1.35
C ALA A 360 -11.13 -8.08 -0.98
N SER A 361 -10.93 -8.28 0.33
CA SER A 361 -10.08 -9.35 0.86
C SER A 361 -10.63 -10.74 0.52
N LEU A 362 -11.93 -10.98 0.70
CA LEU A 362 -12.58 -12.25 0.35
C LEU A 362 -12.51 -12.54 -1.16
N GLN A 363 -12.68 -11.53 -2.02
CA GLN A 363 -12.51 -11.66 -3.46
C GLN A 363 -11.06 -11.99 -3.84
N SER A 364 -10.08 -11.40 -3.14
CA SER A 364 -8.67 -11.72 -3.37
C SER A 364 -8.39 -13.19 -3.04
N LEU A 365 -8.77 -13.65 -1.84
CA LEU A 365 -8.61 -15.03 -1.37
C LEU A 365 -9.32 -16.05 -2.28
N THR A 366 -10.55 -15.75 -2.69
CA THR A 366 -11.29 -16.66 -3.59
C THR A 366 -10.67 -16.72 -4.98
N SER A 367 -9.98 -15.66 -5.42
CA SER A 367 -9.33 -15.63 -6.73
C SER A 367 -8.01 -16.41 -6.82
N THR A 368 -7.40 -16.75 -5.68
CA THR A 368 -6.25 -17.66 -5.63
C THR A 368 -6.66 -19.12 -5.74
N ARG A 369 -7.93 -19.43 -5.49
CA ARG A 369 -8.49 -20.77 -5.69
C ARG A 369 -8.95 -20.98 -7.13
N VAL A 370 -8.60 -22.12 -7.70
CA VAL A 370 -9.12 -22.55 -9.00
C VAL A 370 -10.58 -22.97 -8.81
N SER A 371 -11.47 -22.37 -9.59
CA SER A 371 -12.86 -22.81 -9.74
C SER A 371 -13.12 -23.04 -11.22
N SER A 372 -13.58 -24.25 -11.55
CA SER A 372 -13.86 -24.69 -12.92
C SER A 372 -15.34 -24.52 -13.28
N ASN A 373 -16.19 -24.38 -12.27
CA ASN A 373 -17.63 -24.22 -12.41
C ASN A 373 -18.21 -23.38 -11.25
N MET A 374 -19.51 -23.10 -11.35
CA MET A 374 -20.22 -22.26 -10.38
C MET A 374 -20.37 -22.90 -9.00
N GLU A 375 -20.48 -24.23 -8.92
CA GLU A 375 -20.62 -24.94 -7.64
C GLU A 375 -19.31 -24.87 -6.85
N GLU A 376 -18.18 -25.13 -7.50
CA GLU A 376 -16.85 -24.97 -6.92
C GLU A 376 -16.57 -23.52 -6.50
N LEU A 377 -16.99 -22.54 -7.30
CA LEU A 377 -16.89 -21.13 -6.90
C LEU A 377 -17.65 -20.86 -5.61
N ILE A 378 -18.88 -21.37 -5.52
CA ILE A 378 -19.71 -21.20 -4.32
C ILE A 378 -19.05 -21.87 -3.12
N GLU A 379 -18.62 -23.12 -3.23
CA GLU A 379 -17.93 -23.84 -2.16
C GLU A 379 -16.66 -23.12 -1.71
N ASN A 380 -15.86 -22.63 -2.66
CA ASN A 380 -14.65 -21.88 -2.36
C ASN A 380 -14.94 -20.59 -1.58
N ILE A 381 -15.99 -19.86 -1.97
CA ILE A 381 -16.42 -18.64 -1.26
C ILE A 381 -16.90 -18.99 0.15
N HIS A 382 -17.73 -20.03 0.31
CA HIS A 382 -18.19 -20.47 1.62
C HIS A 382 -17.03 -20.87 2.53
N LYS A 383 -16.05 -21.61 2.00
CA LYS A 383 -14.87 -22.03 2.74
C LYS A 383 -14.01 -20.83 3.15
N GLU A 384 -13.65 -19.94 2.22
CA GLU A 384 -12.89 -18.73 2.55
C GLU A 384 -13.64 -17.83 3.54
N TYR A 385 -14.97 -17.74 3.43
CA TYR A 385 -15.79 -16.97 4.36
C TYR A 385 -15.72 -17.54 5.79
N ASN A 386 -15.90 -18.86 5.93
CA ASN A 386 -15.85 -19.54 7.22
C ASN A 386 -14.47 -19.47 7.85
N ASP A 387 -13.43 -19.76 7.06
CA ASP A 387 -12.03 -19.81 7.48
C ASP A 387 -11.40 -18.40 7.57
N TYR A 388 -12.15 -17.35 7.21
CA TYR A 388 -11.66 -15.97 7.19
C TYR A 388 -11.03 -15.57 8.52
N ASN A 389 -9.78 -15.10 8.46
CA ASN A 389 -8.97 -14.75 9.62
C ASN A 389 -9.66 -13.65 10.48
N PRO A 390 -9.97 -13.93 11.76
CA PRO A 390 -10.63 -12.96 12.63
C PRO A 390 -9.78 -11.71 12.88
N ASN A 391 -8.46 -11.83 12.94
CA ASN A 391 -7.56 -10.68 13.12
C ASN A 391 -7.65 -9.71 11.95
N THR A 392 -7.65 -10.24 10.71
CA THR A 392 -7.89 -9.44 9.50
C THR A 392 -9.23 -8.73 9.56
N LEU A 393 -10.29 -9.41 9.99
CA LEU A 393 -11.61 -8.77 10.16
C LEU A 393 -11.57 -7.66 11.23
N ASN A 394 -10.95 -7.90 12.39
CA ASN A 394 -10.81 -6.89 13.44
C ASN A 394 -10.05 -5.64 12.94
N ARG A 395 -9.01 -5.82 12.13
CA ARG A 395 -8.28 -4.70 11.48
C ARG A 395 -9.20 -3.87 10.57
N VAL A 396 -10.19 -4.46 9.91
CA VAL A 396 -11.20 -3.72 9.12
C VAL A 396 -12.07 -2.85 10.04
N PHE A 397 -12.51 -3.35 11.20
CA PHE A 397 -13.27 -2.55 12.18
C PHE A 397 -12.47 -1.36 12.72
N VAL A 398 -11.17 -1.54 12.99
CA VAL A 398 -10.29 -0.42 13.38
C VAL A 398 -10.18 0.62 12.24
N THR A 399 -10.13 0.15 10.99
CA THR A 399 -10.12 1.02 9.80
C THR A 399 -11.44 1.77 9.62
N LEU A 400 -12.57 1.14 9.96
CA LEU A 400 -13.87 1.80 9.94
C LEU A 400 -13.92 2.97 10.92
N GLN A 401 -13.39 2.80 12.13
CA GLN A 401 -13.29 3.89 13.11
C GLN A 401 -12.37 5.02 12.62
N SER A 402 -11.26 4.70 11.95
CA SER A 402 -10.38 5.74 11.38
C SER A 402 -11.09 6.50 10.24
N CYS A 403 -11.93 5.82 9.46
CA CYS A 403 -12.78 6.45 8.46
C CYS A 403 -13.81 7.39 9.10
N TYR A 404 -14.46 7.02 10.21
CA TYR A 404 -15.35 7.93 10.94
C TYR A 404 -14.64 9.23 11.36
N ILE A 405 -13.41 9.14 11.85
CA ILE A 405 -12.59 10.33 12.19
C ILE A 405 -12.37 11.21 10.96
N GLU A 406 -12.01 10.62 9.81
CA GLU A 406 -11.78 11.40 8.59
C GLU A 406 -13.07 12.01 8.02
N VAL A 407 -14.21 11.32 8.12
CA VAL A 407 -15.52 11.88 7.76
C VAL A 407 -15.83 13.08 8.64
N MET A 408 -15.57 12.99 9.96
CA MET A 408 -15.75 14.13 10.87
C MET A 408 -14.83 15.30 10.50
N LYS A 409 -13.54 15.05 10.21
CA LYS A 409 -12.60 16.09 9.76
C LYS A 409 -13.05 16.74 8.44
N ALA A 410 -13.61 15.95 7.54
CA ALA A 410 -14.14 16.39 6.25
C ALA A 410 -15.57 16.95 6.32
N SER A 411 -16.14 17.15 7.52
CA SER A 411 -17.51 17.66 7.71
C SER A 411 -18.57 16.84 6.93
N GLY A 412 -18.45 15.51 6.97
CA GLY A 412 -19.33 14.60 6.24
C GLY A 412 -18.92 14.31 4.79
N GLY A 413 -17.88 14.98 4.27
CA GLY A 413 -17.35 14.76 2.93
C GLY A 413 -16.59 13.45 2.76
N ASN A 414 -16.33 13.07 1.51
CA ASN A 414 -15.56 11.87 1.12
C ASN A 414 -14.19 12.21 0.50
N LYS A 415 -13.73 13.46 0.63
CA LYS A 415 -12.44 13.95 0.11
C LYS A 415 -11.30 13.69 1.10
N TYR A 416 -11.10 12.43 1.45
CA TYR A 416 -9.99 11.97 2.27
C TYR A 416 -9.39 10.68 1.69
N LYS A 417 -8.21 10.32 2.19
CA LYS A 417 -7.60 9.01 1.98
C LYS A 417 -7.81 8.18 3.24
N ILE A 418 -8.06 6.88 3.09
CA ILE A 418 -8.19 5.99 4.23
C ILE A 418 -6.87 6.03 5.02
N PRO A 419 -6.88 6.32 6.33
CA PRO A 419 -5.65 6.39 7.11
C PRO A 419 -4.96 5.03 7.24
N HIS A 420 -3.66 4.99 6.96
CA HIS A 420 -2.82 3.83 7.26
C HIS A 420 -2.31 3.92 8.70
N MET A 421 -2.36 2.80 9.44
CA MET A 421 -1.99 2.74 10.87
C MET A 421 -1.03 1.61 11.21
N ASN A 422 -0.43 0.94 10.22
CA ASN A 422 0.46 -0.21 10.42
C ASN A 422 -0.16 -1.24 11.37
N LYS A 423 -1.44 -1.57 11.12
CA LYS A 423 -2.29 -2.34 12.06
C LYS A 423 -1.68 -3.71 12.38
N GLU A 424 -1.03 -4.34 11.40
CA GLU A 424 -0.31 -5.61 11.59
C GLU A 424 0.82 -5.50 12.60
N ARG A 425 1.67 -4.47 12.47
CA ARG A 425 2.74 -4.20 13.43
C ARG A 425 2.17 -3.93 14.84
N LEU A 426 1.09 -3.16 14.95
CA LEU A 426 0.45 -2.88 16.24
C LEU A 426 -0.15 -4.15 16.87
N GLU A 427 -0.71 -5.03 16.05
CA GLU A 427 -1.27 -6.32 16.47
C GLU A 427 -0.18 -7.30 16.91
N ALA A 428 0.92 -7.40 16.16
CA ALA A 428 2.08 -8.22 16.52
C ALA A 428 2.72 -7.79 17.86
N LEU A 429 2.69 -6.49 18.16
CA LEU A 429 3.14 -5.94 19.44
C LEU A 429 2.08 -6.04 20.56
N GLY A 430 0.88 -6.55 20.29
CA GLY A 430 -0.21 -6.67 21.27
C GLY A 430 -0.83 -5.34 21.71
N ILE A 431 -0.59 -4.25 20.98
CA ILE A 431 -1.00 -2.88 21.34
C ILE A 431 -2.02 -2.29 20.35
N LEU A 432 -2.59 -3.10 19.46
CA LEU A 432 -3.64 -2.63 18.54
C LEU A 432 -4.87 -2.18 19.35
N PRO A 433 -5.27 -0.89 19.27
CA PRO A 433 -6.39 -0.39 20.04
C PRO A 433 -7.70 -1.04 19.61
N LYS A 434 -8.49 -1.52 20.59
CA LYS A 434 -9.88 -1.95 20.33
C LYS A 434 -10.75 -0.77 19.91
N VAL A 435 -10.52 0.41 20.46
CA VAL A 435 -11.30 1.62 20.21
C VAL A 435 -10.37 2.81 19.97
N LEU A 436 -10.67 3.58 18.94
CA LEU A 436 -10.00 4.83 18.64
C LEU A 436 -10.63 5.99 19.41
N CYS A 437 -9.79 6.91 19.84
CA CYS A 437 -10.22 8.18 20.42
C CYS A 437 -10.45 9.20 19.29
N CYS A 438 -11.43 10.05 19.47
CA CYS A 438 -11.69 11.21 18.64
C CYS A 438 -11.25 12.47 19.42
N ASP A 439 -10.59 13.39 18.72
CA ASP A 439 -10.17 14.66 19.31
C ASP A 439 -11.39 15.46 19.81
N HIS A 440 -11.29 16.02 21.01
CA HIS A 440 -12.39 16.75 21.63
C HIS A 440 -12.82 17.97 20.79
N GLN A 441 -11.86 18.74 20.25
CA GLN A 441 -12.17 19.89 19.40
C GLN A 441 -12.79 19.48 18.06
N LEU A 442 -12.42 18.31 17.54
CA LEU A 442 -13.07 17.72 16.37
C LEU A 442 -14.53 17.35 16.67
N TYR A 443 -14.79 16.72 17.81
CA TYR A 443 -16.15 16.39 18.26
C TYR A 443 -17.01 17.65 18.40
N GLU A 444 -16.54 18.67 19.10
CA GLU A 444 -17.30 19.92 19.29
C GLU A 444 -17.64 20.60 17.96
N ARG A 445 -16.67 20.69 17.04
CA ARG A 445 -16.90 21.23 15.70
C ARG A 445 -17.92 20.41 14.92
N ALA A 446 -17.84 19.09 14.98
CA ALA A 446 -18.79 18.21 14.30
C ALA A 446 -20.21 18.41 14.85
N VAL A 447 -20.38 18.52 16.16
CA VAL A 447 -21.69 18.77 16.78
C VAL A 447 -22.23 20.14 16.39
N GLN A 448 -21.40 21.20 16.39
CA GLN A 448 -21.83 22.54 16.00
C GLN A 448 -22.40 22.55 14.57
N LEU A 449 -21.74 21.91 13.62
CA LEU A 449 -22.19 21.77 12.23
C LEU A 449 -23.49 20.96 12.07
N LEU A 450 -23.91 20.21 13.09
CA LEU A 450 -25.16 19.48 13.09
C LEU A 450 -26.34 20.31 13.59
N VAL A 451 -26.07 21.27 14.47
CA VAL A 451 -27.05 22.21 15.05
C VAL A 451 -27.40 23.31 14.05
N ASP A 452 -26.42 23.81 13.30
CA ASP A 452 -26.60 24.76 12.19
C ASP A 452 -27.24 24.07 10.97
#